data_AF-A0A5C4L483-F1
#
_entry.id   AF-A0A5C4L483-F1
#
_cell.length_a   1.000
_cell.length_b   1.000
_cell.length_c   1.000
_cell.angle_alpha   90.00
_cell.angle_beta   90.00
_cell.angle_gamma   90.00
#
_symmetry.space_group_name_H-M   'P 1'
#
loop_
_entity.id
_entity.type
_entity.pdbx_description
1 polymer ?
#
loop_
_entity_poly.entity_id
_entity_poly.type
_entity_poly.pdbx_seq_one_letter_code
_entity_poly.pdbx_strand_id
1 'polypeptide(L)' 'MTNTHRRLVDAMIAEIIEQEGMAQELAEFADLMEEDGHHATADTLRAMSRGRRVKGMELRGNLAALRATGRETAEGSD' A
#
# COMPACT_ATOMS: atom_id res chain seq x y z
N MET A 1 -2.33 -24.16 -2.01
CA MET A 1 -2.24 -22.88 -2.75
C MET A 1 -1.80 -23.14 -4.19
N THR A 2 -2.54 -22.63 -5.18
CA THR A 2 -2.12 -22.70 -6.60
C THR A 2 -1.01 -21.69 -6.89
N ASN A 3 -0.18 -21.95 -7.91
CA ASN A 3 0.95 -21.08 -8.29
C ASN A 3 0.51 -19.65 -8.61
N THR A 4 -0.71 -19.49 -9.16
CA THR A 4 -1.34 -18.20 -9.45
C THR A 4 -1.70 -17.43 -8.18
N HIS A 5 -2.26 -18.10 -7.16
CA HIS A 5 -2.61 -17.46 -5.90
C HIS A 5 -1.37 -16.92 -5.17
N ARG A 6 -0.27 -17.70 -5.16
CA ARG A 6 1.00 -17.25 -4.60
C ARG A 6 1.53 -16.00 -5.33
N ARG A 7 1.55 -16.02 -6.66
CA ARG A 7 2.00 -14.87 -7.47
C ARG A 7 1.17 -13.61 -7.21
N LEU A 8 -0.15 -13.74 -7.03
CA LEU A 8 -1.01 -12.62 -6.69
C LEU A 8 -0.66 -12.04 -5.32
N VAL A 9 -0.47 -12.90 -4.31
CA VAL A 9 -0.05 -12.47 -2.97
C VAL A 9 1.30 -11.76 -3.00
N ASP A 10 2.29 -12.33 -3.70
CA ASP A 10 3.63 -11.74 -3.83
C ASP A 10 3.57 -10.37 -4.52
N ALA A 11 2.76 -10.24 -5.58
CA ALA A 11 2.56 -8.97 -6.28
C ALA A 11 1.88 -7.91 -5.38
N MET A 12 0.87 -8.31 -4.59
CA MET A 12 0.22 -7.40 -3.65
C MET A 12 1.18 -6.94 -2.55
N ILE A 13 2.05 -7.82 -2.05
CA ILE A 13 3.07 -7.46 -1.06
C ILE A 13 4.08 -6.48 -1.65
N ALA A 14 4.57 -6.74 -2.87
CA ALA A 14 5.48 -5.83 -3.56
C ALA A 14 4.86 -4.44 -3.76
N GLU A 15 3.60 -4.39 -4.20
CA GLU A 15 2.87 -3.13 -4.38
C GLU A 15 2.67 -2.39 -3.04
N ILE A 16 2.36 -3.09 -1.94
CA ILE A 16 2.25 -2.46 -0.60
C ILE A 16 3.56 -1.78 -0.23
N ILE A 17 4.69 -2.46 -0.41
CA ILE A 17 6.02 -1.91 -0.10
C ILE A 17 6.29 -0.67 -0.96
N GLU A 18 5.97 -0.72 -2.26
CA GLU A 18 6.13 0.43 -3.16
C GLU A 18 5.25 1.61 -2.74
N GLN A 19 3.97 1.38 -2.43
CA GLN A 19 3.07 2.44 -1.98
C GLN A 19 3.56 3.10 -0.69
N GLU A 20 4.09 2.32 0.25
CA GLU A 20 4.62 2.83 1.52
C GLU A 20 5.94 3.60 1.34
N GLY A 21 6.86 3.07 0.53
CA GLY A 21 8.12 3.74 0.20
C GLY A 21 7.88 5.08 -0.50
N MET A 22 7.07 5.09 -1.56
CA MET A 22 6.72 6.33 -2.26
C MET A 22 5.97 7.31 -1.37
N ALA A 23 5.10 6.84 -0.47
CA ALA A 23 4.43 7.72 0.48
C ALA A 23 5.42 8.41 1.43
N GLN A 24 6.44 7.67 1.88
CA GLN A 24 7.49 8.22 2.74
C GLN A 24 8.34 9.24 1.97
N GLU A 25 8.84 8.89 0.79
CA GLU A 25 9.66 9.80 -0.04
C GLU A 25 8.91 11.10 -0.37
N LEU A 26 7.62 11.01 -0.71
CA LEU A 26 6.79 12.18 -0.97
C LEU A 26 6.59 13.06 0.27
N ALA A 27 6.52 12.46 1.46
CA ALA A 27 6.40 13.21 2.71
C ALA A 27 7.71 13.93 3.05
N GLU A 28 8.84 13.23 2.95
CA GLU A 28 10.17 13.79 3.17
C GLU A 28 10.45 14.94 2.20
N PHE A 29 10.11 14.77 0.92
CA PHE A 29 10.26 15.82 -0.06
C PHE A 29 9.32 17.00 0.19
N ALA A 30 8.10 16.76 0.69
CA ALA A 30 7.20 17.84 1.08
C ALA A 30 7.78 18.69 2.22
N ASP A 31 8.44 18.06 3.19
CA ASP A 31 9.05 18.76 4.32
C ASP A 31 10.23 19.63 3.84
N LEU A 32 11.04 19.14 2.91
CA LEU A 32 12.08 19.96 2.25
C LEU A 32 11.48 21.17 1.51
N MET A 33 10.39 20.96 0.75
CA MET A 33 9.71 22.07 0.06
C MET A 33 9.10 23.08 1.03
N GLU A 34 8.63 22.65 2.20
CA GLU A 34 8.13 23.54 3.24
C GLU A 34 9.24 24.43 3.81
N GLU A 35 10.39 23.84 4.12
CA GLU A 35 11.58 24.54 4.62
C GLU A 35 12.10 25.58 3.61
N ASP A 36 12.00 25.28 2.32
CA ASP A 36 12.37 26.18 1.22
C ASP A 36 11.30 27.25 0.91
N GLY A 37 10.15 27.26 1.62
CA GLY A 37 9.06 28.21 1.43
C GLY A 37 8.13 27.91 0.24
N HIS A 38 8.24 26.71 -0.35
CA HIS A 38 7.41 26.24 -1.45
C HIS A 38 6.12 25.55 -0.96
N HIS A 39 5.31 26.27 -0.17
CA HIS A 39 4.13 25.72 0.51
C HIS A 39 3.12 25.00 -0.41
N ALA A 40 2.82 25.56 -1.59
CA ALA A 40 1.87 24.94 -2.52
C ALA A 40 2.38 23.59 -3.08
N THR A 41 3.69 23.48 -3.30
CA THR A 41 4.34 22.23 -3.73
C THR A 41 4.33 21.23 -2.58
N ALA A 42 4.67 21.66 -1.36
CA ALA A 42 4.63 20.82 -0.16
C ALA A 42 3.23 20.23 0.05
N ASP A 43 2.16 21.03 -0.07
CA ASP A 43 0.78 20.55 0.08
C ASP A 43 0.39 19.51 -0.98
N THR A 44 0.83 19.71 -2.22
CA THR A 44 0.61 18.76 -3.31
C THR A 44 1.29 17.42 -3.02
N LEU A 45 2.57 17.46 -2.59
CA LEU A 45 3.33 16.27 -2.24
C LEU A 45 2.73 15.53 -1.04
N ARG A 46 2.29 16.25 0.00
CA ARG A 46 1.55 15.67 1.14
C ARG A 46 0.25 15.01 0.70
N ALA A 47 -0.49 15.62 -0.23
CA ALA A 47 -1.72 15.03 -0.77
C ALA A 47 -1.43 13.72 -1.51
N MET A 48 -0.38 13.70 -2.34
CA MET A 48 0.06 12.49 -3.04
C MET A 48 0.50 11.40 -2.06
N SER A 49 1.31 11.75 -1.05
CA SER A 49 1.73 10.85 0.03
C SER A 49 0.54 10.20 0.74
N ARG A 50 -0.48 11.00 1.11
CA ARG A 50 -1.72 10.48 1.70
C ARG A 50 -2.45 9.52 0.76
N GLY A 51 -2.55 9.86 -0.53
CA GLY A 51 -3.16 8.98 -1.53
C GLY A 51 -2.46 7.61 -1.62
N ARG A 52 -1.13 7.60 -1.62
CA ARG A 52 -0.32 6.36 -1.59
C ARG A 52 -0.58 5.54 -0.33
N ARG A 53 -0.64 6.16 0.86
CA ARG A 53 -0.97 5.46 2.12
C ARG A 53 -2.36 4.83 2.09
N VAL A 54 -3.36 5.52 1.55
CA VAL A 54 -4.71 4.97 1.36
C VAL A 54 -4.66 3.73 0.48
N LYS A 55 -3.92 3.78 -0.64
CA LYS A 55 -3.76 2.62 -1.52
C LYS A 55 -3.09 1.42 -0.81
N GLY A 56 -2.05 1.68 -0.01
CA GLY A 56 -1.41 0.64 0.81
C GLY A 56 -2.38 -0.02 1.79
N MET A 57 -3.24 0.77 2.45
CA MET A 57 -4.27 0.25 3.35
C MET A 57 -5.30 -0.61 2.64
N GLU A 58 -5.77 -0.20 1.46
CA GLU A 58 -6.68 -1.00 0.63
C GLU A 58 -6.07 -2.37 0.28
N LEU A 59 -4.81 -2.39 -0.14
CA LEU A 59 -4.11 -3.64 -0.49
C LEU A 59 -3.92 -4.56 0.72
N ARG A 60 -3.58 -4.01 1.89
CA ARG A 60 -3.51 -4.76 3.16
C ARG A 60 -4.87 -5.37 3.51
N GLY A 61 -5.96 -4.61 3.33
CA GLY A 61 -7.33 -5.10 3.51
C GLY A 61 -7.67 -6.25 2.56
N ASN A 62 -7.35 -6.11 1.28
CA ASN A 62 -7.56 -7.16 0.28
C ASN A 62 -6.75 -8.42 0.59
N LEU A 63 -5.50 -8.27 1.06
CA LEU A 63 -4.66 -9.40 1.46
C LEU A 63 -5.23 -10.13 2.67
N ALA A 64 -5.79 -9.39 3.64
CA ALA A 64 -6.47 -9.98 4.80
C ALA A 64 -7.73 -10.76 4.38
N ALA A 65 -8.54 -10.22 3.47
CA ALA A 65 -9.73 -10.89 2.93
C ALA A 65 -9.37 -12.17 2.14
N LEU A 66 -8.30 -12.14 1.34
CA LEU A 66 -7.78 -13.32 0.63
C LEU A 66 -7.33 -14.41 1.62
N ARG A 67 -6.70 -14.04 2.73
CA ARG A 67 -6.32 -14.99 3.78
C ARG A 67 -7.51 -15.61 4.49
N ALA A 68 -8.57 -14.84 4.74
CA ALA A 68 -9.79 -15.33 5.40
C ALA A 68 -10.52 -16.36 4.53
N THR A 69 -10.77 -16.02 3.26
CA THR A 69 -11.43 -16.90 2.29
C THR A 69 -10.65 -18.20 2.04
N GLY A 70 -9.31 -18.13 2.03
CA GLY A 70 -8.47 -19.33 1.93
C GLY A 70 -8.58 -20.28 3.13
N ARG A 71 -8.86 -19.78 4.34
CA ARG A 71 -9.08 -20.62 5.54
C ARG A 71 -10.45 -21.30 5.53
N GLU A 72 -11.50 -20.58 5.16
CA GLU A 72 -12.86 -21.14 5.07
C GLU A 72 -12.92 -22.33 4.08
N THR A 73 -12.19 -22.27 2.97
CA THR A 73 -12.11 -23.40 2.03
C THR A 73 -11.32 -24.60 2.54
N ALA A 74 -10.40 -24.40 3.49
CA ALA A 74 -9.59 -25.48 4.06
C ALA A 74 -10.32 -26.21 5.19
N GLU A 75 -11.25 -25.55 5.89
CA GLU A 75 -12.01 -26.09 7.02
C GLU A 75 -13.35 -26.75 6.59
N GLY A 76 -13.87 -26.46 5.40
CA GLY A 76 -15.10 -27.04 4.86
C GLY A 76 -14.94 -28.32 4.03
N SER A 77 -13.79 -28.99 4.08
CA SER A 77 -13.48 -30.19 3.28
C SER A 77 -13.35 -31.50 4.10
N ASP A 78 -13.87 -31.52 5.33
CA ASP A 78 -14.04 -32.74 6.16
C ASP A 78 -15.47 -33.32 6.05
#